data_AF-W4GFG1-F1
#
_entry.id   AF-W4GFG1-F1
#
_cell.length_a   1.000
_cell.length_b   1.000
_cell.length_c   1.000
_cell.angle_alpha   90.00
_cell.angle_beta   90.00
_cell.angle_gamma   90.00
#
_symmetry.space_group_name_H-M   'P 1'
#
loop_
_entity.id
_entity.type
_entity.pdbx_description
1 polymer ?
#
loop_
_entity_poly.entity_id
_entity_poly.type
_entity_poly.pdbx_seq_one_letter_code
_entity_poly.pdbx_strand_id
1 'polypeptide(L)'
;MPISAAAAVPPEVITIFVRLCQRNATDKFTTHVHPQATVETLQRFLVSQWHITKNPLKDAPLTGHVFSFRGRILRHDTNLDIYYVHDQDSLYLRFPDMGPISTPWALSTSELRDELISRGAYQPNLRPEQLMHKLQALLQRESRLERLQVATKRGRADDVRAITQELKALDAQANQRHTYDDTLESCRPRSIRWPSPPSAHRTVFCSLSQLERNYEKIPRDVLEQALLILDADRSWVFQPHNTLQKASFDYKYMAFAKDFMNLLVFKEEARLVFWFQPEKNYQALSAFLTSTVDPVTGKPYLPLTVEPNRWLTMGGQDGWEGKVRRDGRRKTTRAIPIFTPSIQRIVTNLQSKSFDVLAVKEMLAQANSTLRFGDDVGMS
;
A
#
# COMPACT_ATOMS: atom_id res chain seq x y z
N MET A 1 -36.43 -21.54 -28.23
CA MET A 1 -35.70 -22.36 -27.24
C MET A 1 -35.41 -21.49 -26.03
N PRO A 2 -35.64 -22.00 -24.82
CA PRO A 2 -35.70 -21.18 -23.61
C PRO A 2 -34.32 -20.69 -23.21
N ILE A 3 -34.32 -19.46 -22.69
CA ILE A 3 -33.18 -18.78 -22.07
C ILE A 3 -32.70 -19.68 -20.93
N SER A 4 -31.49 -20.24 -21.10
CA SER A 4 -30.79 -20.91 -20.02
C SER A 4 -30.63 -19.91 -18.88
N ALA A 5 -31.36 -20.13 -17.79
CA ALA A 5 -31.09 -19.50 -16.52
C ALA A 5 -29.60 -19.73 -16.23
N ALA A 6 -28.81 -18.65 -16.26
CA ALA A 6 -27.48 -18.67 -15.70
C ALA A 6 -27.65 -19.16 -14.26
N ALA A 7 -27.13 -20.35 -13.97
CA ALA A 7 -27.13 -20.91 -12.64
C ALA A 7 -26.57 -19.85 -11.70
N ALA A 8 -27.42 -19.34 -10.79
CA ALA A 8 -26.99 -18.46 -9.74
C ALA A 8 -25.95 -19.23 -8.92
N VAL A 9 -24.68 -18.90 -9.13
CA VAL A 9 -23.59 -19.35 -8.26
C VAL A 9 -24.01 -18.94 -6.84
N PRO A 10 -24.06 -19.87 -5.87
CA PRO A 10 -24.46 -19.53 -4.51
C PRO A 10 -23.60 -18.37 -4.01
N PRO A 11 -24.14 -17.45 -3.20
CA PRO A 11 -23.34 -16.39 -2.62
C PRO A 11 -22.19 -17.06 -1.86
N GLU A 12 -20.95 -16.86 -2.31
CA GLU A 12 -19.77 -17.36 -1.62
C GLU A 12 -19.79 -16.73 -0.23
N VAL A 13 -20.13 -17.51 0.79
CA VAL A 13 -20.05 -17.09 2.19
C VAL A 13 -18.69 -17.55 2.70
N ILE A 14 -17.94 -16.62 3.27
CA ILE A 14 -16.66 -16.90 3.91
C ILE A 14 -16.83 -16.94 5.42
N THR A 15 -16.10 -17.83 6.05
CA THR A 15 -15.95 -17.93 7.51
C THR A 15 -14.76 -17.09 7.92
N ILE A 16 -14.99 -16.08 8.74
CA ILE A 16 -13.94 -15.25 9.32
C ILE A 16 -13.93 -15.38 10.83
N PHE A 17 -12.76 -15.19 11.43
CA PHE A 17 -12.59 -15.22 12.87
C PHE A 17 -12.25 -13.83 13.39
N VAL A 18 -13.07 -13.27 14.28
CA VAL A 18 -12.79 -11.99 14.92
C VAL A 18 -12.18 -12.25 16.29
N ARG A 19 -10.96 -11.77 16.51
CA ARG A 19 -10.21 -11.95 17.76
C ARG A 19 -10.11 -10.64 18.52
N LEU A 20 -10.38 -10.68 19.81
CA LEU A 20 -10.14 -9.53 20.69
C LEU A 20 -8.66 -9.41 21.03
N CYS A 21 -8.19 -8.16 21.07
CA CYS A 21 -6.76 -7.85 21.20
C CYS A 21 -6.40 -7.20 22.53
N GLN A 22 -7.40 -6.85 23.34
CA GLN A 22 -7.22 -6.37 24.70
C GLN A 22 -7.65 -7.44 25.68
N ARG A 23 -6.86 -7.60 26.75
CA ARG A 23 -6.97 -8.65 27.81
C ARG A 23 -6.45 -10.02 27.37
N ASN A 24 -6.13 -10.87 28.35
CA ASN A 24 -5.80 -12.31 28.16
C ASN A 24 -7.00 -13.14 27.67
N ALA A 25 -8.04 -12.50 27.13
CA ALA A 25 -9.21 -13.16 26.62
C ALA A 25 -8.89 -13.72 25.23
N THR A 26 -8.80 -15.05 25.13
CA THR A 26 -8.74 -15.79 23.87
C THR A 26 -10.10 -15.81 23.17
N ASP A 27 -10.82 -14.70 23.22
CA ASP A 27 -12.17 -14.60 22.69
C ASP A 27 -12.06 -14.56 21.16
N LYS A 28 -12.49 -15.66 20.56
CA LYS A 28 -12.54 -15.87 19.11
C LYS A 28 -14.00 -16.00 18.71
N PHE A 29 -14.52 -14.98 18.02
CA PHE A 29 -15.85 -15.01 17.44
C PHE A 29 -15.78 -15.56 16.03
N THR A 30 -16.61 -16.55 15.72
CA THR A 30 -16.73 -17.10 14.37
C THR A 30 -17.91 -16.44 13.69
N THR A 31 -17.67 -15.86 12.50
CA THR A 31 -18.70 -15.15 11.76
C THR A 31 -18.71 -15.62 10.30
N HIS A 32 -19.91 -15.85 9.77
CA HIS A 32 -20.11 -16.15 8.35
C HIS A 32 -20.58 -14.87 7.66
N VAL A 33 -19.78 -14.37 6.72
CA VAL A 33 -20.06 -13.12 6.00
C VAL A 33 -19.91 -13.32 4.50
N HIS A 34 -20.64 -12.51 3.74
CA HIS A 34 -20.36 -12.38 2.32
C HIS A 34 -19.07 -11.55 2.13
N PRO A 35 -18.16 -11.88 1.19
CA PRO A 35 -16.92 -11.14 0.95
C PRO A 35 -17.14 -9.64 0.65
N GLN A 36 -18.27 -9.30 0.04
CA GLN A 36 -18.65 -7.91 -0.25
C GLN A 36 -19.40 -7.22 0.91
N ALA A 37 -19.53 -7.88 2.07
CA ALA A 37 -20.06 -7.21 3.26
C ALA A 37 -19.08 -6.12 3.71
N THR A 38 -19.62 -5.02 4.24
CA THR A 38 -18.80 -3.96 4.81
C THR A 38 -18.37 -4.30 6.23
N VAL A 39 -17.31 -3.65 6.69
CA VAL A 39 -16.85 -3.75 8.08
C VAL A 39 -17.94 -3.27 9.04
N GLU A 40 -18.73 -2.26 8.67
CA GLU A 40 -19.86 -1.79 9.46
C GLU A 40 -20.96 -2.86 9.60
N THR A 41 -21.26 -3.63 8.53
CA THR A 41 -22.18 -4.77 8.62
C THR A 41 -21.65 -5.83 9.59
N LEU A 42 -20.36 -6.15 9.53
CA LEU A 42 -19.70 -7.07 10.47
C LEU A 42 -19.79 -6.56 11.92
N GLN A 43 -19.55 -5.27 12.14
CA GLN A 43 -19.66 -4.64 13.46
C GLN A 43 -21.06 -4.77 14.05
N ARG A 44 -22.10 -4.39 13.29
CA ARG A 44 -23.49 -4.49 13.74
C ARG A 44 -23.87 -5.94 14.04
N PHE A 45 -23.38 -6.88 13.22
CA PHE A 45 -23.59 -8.31 13.47
C PHE A 45 -22.94 -8.77 14.79
N LEU A 46 -21.69 -8.39 15.05
CA LEU A 46 -21.02 -8.77 16.31
C LEU A 46 -21.75 -8.20 17.53
N VAL A 47 -22.17 -6.94 17.47
CA VAL A 47 -22.95 -6.31 18.55
C VAL A 47 -24.26 -7.04 18.78
N SER A 48 -24.98 -7.45 17.73
CA SER A 48 -26.23 -8.21 17.90
C SER A 48 -25.98 -9.57 18.55
N GLN A 49 -24.91 -10.27 18.18
CA GLN A 49 -24.50 -11.51 18.84
C GLN A 49 -24.15 -11.29 20.32
N TRP A 50 -23.42 -10.21 20.63
CA TRP A 50 -23.07 -9.87 22.01
C TRP A 50 -24.27 -9.52 22.88
N HIS A 51 -25.32 -8.90 22.32
CA HIS A 51 -26.57 -8.68 23.03
C HIS A 51 -27.24 -10.02 23.39
N ILE A 52 -27.28 -10.97 22.45
CA ILE A 52 -27.87 -12.31 22.66
C ILE A 52 -27.08 -13.08 23.73
N THR A 53 -25.75 -13.08 23.64
CA THR A 53 -24.89 -13.81 24.58
C THR A 53 -24.63 -13.06 25.89
N LYS A 54 -25.21 -11.85 26.06
CA LYS A 54 -24.96 -10.95 27.19
C LYS A 54 -23.47 -10.68 27.44
N ASN A 55 -22.69 -10.56 26.37
CA ASN A 55 -21.26 -10.27 26.45
C ASN A 55 -21.03 -8.85 27.03
N PRO A 56 -19.98 -8.62 27.85
CA PRO A 56 -19.68 -7.30 28.41
C PRO A 56 -19.44 -6.20 27.35
N LEU A 57 -19.13 -6.57 26.10
CA LEU A 57 -18.89 -5.64 25.00
C LEU A 57 -20.16 -5.22 24.25
N LYS A 58 -21.34 -5.73 24.63
CA LYS A 58 -22.60 -5.44 23.94
C LYS A 58 -22.95 -3.95 23.89
N ASP A 59 -22.58 -3.20 24.94
CA ASP A 59 -22.88 -1.77 25.09
C ASP A 59 -21.73 -0.87 24.59
N ALA A 60 -20.69 -1.47 24.01
CA ALA A 60 -19.55 -0.71 23.52
C ALA A 60 -19.94 0.11 22.27
N PRO A 61 -19.52 1.38 22.18
CA PRO A 61 -19.87 2.22 21.04
C PRO A 61 -19.18 1.72 19.77
N LEU A 62 -19.92 1.67 18.66
CA LEU A 62 -19.39 1.25 17.35
C LEU A 62 -18.16 2.07 16.92
N THR A 63 -18.13 3.36 17.26
CA THR A 63 -16.98 4.25 16.99
C THR A 63 -15.70 3.83 17.70
N GLY A 64 -15.81 3.06 18.79
CA GLY A 64 -14.67 2.50 19.51
C GLY A 64 -14.13 1.22 18.88
N HIS A 65 -14.79 0.66 17.87
CA HIS A 65 -14.37 -0.58 17.22
C HIS A 65 -13.32 -0.30 16.15
N VAL A 66 -12.08 -0.72 16.39
CA VAL A 66 -11.01 -0.64 15.39
C VAL A 66 -10.66 -2.04 14.93
N PHE A 67 -10.91 -2.33 13.66
CA PHE A 67 -10.52 -3.60 13.05
C PHE A 67 -9.18 -3.47 12.35
N SER A 68 -8.36 -4.52 12.45
CA SER A 68 -7.13 -4.63 11.71
C SER A 68 -6.91 -6.01 11.10
N PHE A 69 -6.21 -6.00 9.97
CA PHE A 69 -5.84 -7.20 9.22
C PHE A 69 -4.53 -6.93 8.47
N ARG A 70 -3.54 -7.82 8.64
CA ARG A 70 -2.23 -7.75 7.97
C ARG A 70 -1.58 -6.35 8.00
N GLY A 71 -1.61 -5.70 9.17
CA GLY A 71 -1.01 -4.38 9.37
C GLY A 71 -1.82 -3.20 8.81
N ARG A 72 -3.07 -3.41 8.38
CA ARG A 72 -3.99 -2.35 7.93
C ARG A 72 -5.14 -2.18 8.90
N ILE A 73 -5.55 -0.94 9.14
CA ILE A 73 -6.81 -0.63 9.82
C ILE A 73 -7.92 -0.66 8.76
N LEU A 74 -9.02 -1.36 9.06
CA LEU A 74 -10.14 -1.49 8.14
C LEU A 74 -11.11 -0.32 8.29
N ARG A 75 -11.49 0.30 7.18
CA ARG A 75 -12.53 1.35 7.15
C ARG A 75 -13.93 0.74 7.23
N HIS A 76 -14.82 1.47 7.90
CA HIS A 76 -16.17 1.02 8.22
C HIS A 76 -17.03 0.82 6.96
N ASP A 77 -16.88 1.71 5.98
CA ASP A 77 -17.65 1.81 4.74
C ASP A 77 -17.10 0.94 3.59
N THR A 78 -16.01 0.20 3.82
CA THR A 78 -15.35 -0.60 2.79
C THR A 78 -15.69 -2.09 2.90
N ASN A 79 -15.73 -2.75 1.74
CA ASN A 79 -15.94 -4.20 1.65
C ASN A 79 -14.74 -4.97 2.20
N LEU A 80 -14.99 -6.11 2.84
CA LEU A 80 -13.94 -6.96 3.42
C LEU A 80 -12.96 -7.51 2.37
N ASP A 81 -13.48 -7.89 1.20
CA ASP A 81 -12.67 -8.46 0.13
C ASP A 81 -11.64 -7.47 -0.46
N ILE A 82 -11.83 -6.15 -0.32
CA ILE A 82 -10.83 -5.14 -0.73
C ILE A 82 -9.50 -5.33 0.02
N TYR A 83 -9.56 -5.86 1.24
CA TYR A 83 -8.39 -6.15 2.07
C TYR A 83 -7.81 -7.54 1.84
N TYR A 84 -8.28 -8.27 0.82
CA TYR A 84 -7.85 -9.63 0.49
C TYR A 84 -8.10 -10.59 1.66
N VAL A 85 -9.24 -10.42 2.34
CA VAL A 85 -9.73 -11.34 3.38
C VAL A 85 -10.32 -12.57 2.69
N HIS A 86 -9.84 -13.74 3.07
CA HIS A 86 -10.24 -15.04 2.54
C HIS A 86 -10.95 -15.89 3.61
N ASP A 87 -11.44 -17.07 3.20
CA ASP A 87 -12.02 -18.03 4.14
C ASP A 87 -10.97 -18.45 5.19
N GLN A 88 -11.42 -18.61 6.43
CA GLN A 88 -10.62 -18.93 7.63
C GLN A 88 -9.66 -17.82 8.11
N ASP A 89 -9.68 -16.62 7.52
CA ASP A 89 -8.83 -15.52 7.99
C ASP A 89 -9.26 -15.00 9.37
N SER A 90 -8.28 -14.49 10.12
CA SER A 90 -8.51 -13.86 11.42
C SER A 90 -8.40 -12.34 11.33
N LEU A 91 -9.49 -11.64 11.63
CA LEU A 91 -9.52 -10.19 11.84
C LEU A 91 -9.29 -9.88 13.32
N TYR A 92 -8.62 -8.78 13.59
CA TYR A 92 -8.26 -8.36 14.94
C TYR A 92 -9.10 -7.15 15.31
N LEU A 93 -9.91 -7.28 16.36
CA LEU A 93 -10.73 -6.21 16.90
C LEU A 93 -10.05 -5.64 18.14
N ARG A 94 -9.87 -4.32 18.15
CA ARG A 94 -9.29 -3.59 19.25
C ARG A 94 -10.17 -2.40 19.65
N PHE A 95 -10.21 -2.10 20.94
CA PHE A 95 -10.88 -0.93 21.53
C PHE A 95 -9.84 -0.01 22.17
N PRO A 96 -9.68 1.23 21.69
CA PRO A 96 -8.69 2.18 22.23
C PRO A 96 -8.78 2.36 23.76
N ASP A 97 -9.99 2.35 24.31
CA ASP A 97 -10.25 2.60 25.73
C ASP A 97 -9.98 1.39 26.64
N MET A 98 -9.76 0.19 26.09
CA MET A 98 -9.63 -1.06 26.87
C MET A 98 -8.19 -1.44 27.25
N GLY A 99 -7.23 -0.53 27.02
CA GLY A 99 -5.84 -0.70 27.42
C GLY A 99 -4.93 -1.29 26.32
N PRO A 100 -3.73 -1.77 26.71
CA PRO A 100 -2.69 -2.13 25.75
C PRO A 100 -3.04 -3.36 24.92
N ILE A 101 -2.47 -3.38 23.71
CA ILE A 101 -2.68 -4.42 22.72
C ILE A 101 -1.77 -5.61 23.03
N SER A 102 -2.34 -6.81 23.09
CA SER A 102 -1.60 -8.03 23.45
C SER A 102 -0.90 -8.70 22.27
N THR A 103 -1.22 -8.30 21.04
CA THR A 103 -0.76 -8.98 19.82
C THR A 103 -0.29 -8.00 18.75
N PRO A 104 0.91 -8.20 18.15
CA PRO A 104 1.37 -7.44 17.00
C PRO A 104 0.40 -7.45 15.82
N TRP A 105 -0.43 -8.51 15.73
CA TRP A 105 -1.33 -8.69 14.61
C TRP A 105 -2.47 -7.67 14.55
N ALA A 106 -2.71 -6.99 15.67
CA ALA A 106 -3.74 -5.97 15.78
C ALA A 106 -3.23 -4.55 15.48
N LEU A 107 -1.91 -4.39 15.31
CA LEU A 107 -1.26 -3.10 15.08
C LEU A 107 -1.32 -2.69 13.62
N SER A 108 -1.38 -1.39 13.36
CA SER A 108 -1.17 -0.83 12.02
C SER A 108 0.30 -0.92 11.60
N THR A 109 0.57 -0.76 10.31
CA THR A 109 1.94 -0.74 9.79
C THR A 109 2.77 0.38 10.42
N SER A 110 2.16 1.53 10.69
CA SER A 110 2.83 2.63 11.37
C SER A 110 3.20 2.28 12.82
N GLU A 111 2.27 1.71 13.59
CA GLU A 111 2.50 1.28 14.96
C GLU A 111 3.56 0.16 15.05
N LEU A 112 3.52 -0.79 14.11
CA LEU A 112 4.53 -1.87 14.01
C LEU A 112 5.94 -1.31 13.79
N ARG A 113 6.09 -0.32 12.90
CA ARG A 113 7.39 0.31 12.65
C ARG A 113 7.88 1.05 13.88
N ASP A 114 7.02 1.82 14.55
CA ASP A 114 7.40 2.56 15.75
C ASP A 114 7.87 1.62 16.87
N GLU A 115 7.17 0.51 17.11
CA GLU A 115 7.52 -0.50 18.11
C GLU A 115 8.85 -1.22 17.79
N LEU A 116 9.15 -1.43 16.51
CA LEU A 116 10.43 -2.00 16.08
C LEU A 116 11.57 -0.99 16.12
N ILE A 117 11.32 0.27 15.82
CA ILE A 117 12.29 1.37 15.91
C ILE A 117 12.66 1.62 17.37
N SER A 118 11.67 1.69 18.27
CA SER A 118 11.90 1.89 19.71
C SER A 118 12.74 0.78 20.34
N ARG A 119 12.67 -0.44 19.78
CA ARG A 119 13.49 -1.61 20.16
C ARG A 119 14.81 -1.74 19.38
N GLY A 120 15.11 -0.82 18.47
CA GLY A 120 16.32 -0.86 17.63
C GLY A 120 16.40 -2.06 16.69
N ALA A 121 15.26 -2.69 16.37
CA ALA A 121 15.18 -3.91 15.58
C ALA A 121 14.54 -3.70 14.19
N TYR A 122 14.18 -2.46 13.85
CA TYR A 122 13.63 -2.13 12.54
C TYR A 122 14.63 -2.39 11.40
N GLN A 123 14.13 -2.92 10.29
CA GLN A 123 14.89 -3.10 9.05
C GLN A 123 14.11 -2.45 7.89
N PRO A 124 14.78 -1.72 7.00
CA PRO A 124 14.16 -1.13 5.81
C PRO A 124 13.54 -2.17 4.87
N ASN A 125 12.54 -1.76 4.10
CA ASN A 125 11.93 -2.53 3.02
C ASN A 125 11.26 -3.86 3.47
N LEU A 126 10.81 -3.92 4.72
CA LEU A 126 9.99 -5.04 5.21
C LEU A 126 8.50 -4.77 4.94
N ARG A 127 7.81 -5.79 4.41
CA ARG A 127 6.36 -5.77 4.24
C ARG A 127 5.63 -5.78 5.60
N PRO A 128 4.37 -5.31 5.67
CA PRO A 128 3.60 -5.32 6.92
C PRO A 128 3.59 -6.69 7.62
N GLU A 129 3.38 -7.76 6.87
CA GLU A 129 3.36 -9.13 7.42
C GLU A 129 4.72 -9.52 8.02
N GLN A 130 5.82 -9.14 7.37
CA GLN A 130 7.17 -9.39 7.87
C GLN A 130 7.46 -8.58 9.15
N LEU A 131 6.98 -7.33 9.23
CA LEU A 131 7.07 -6.51 10.44
C LEU A 131 6.32 -7.17 11.61
N MET A 132 5.10 -7.69 11.37
CA MET A 132 4.30 -8.39 12.37
C MET A 132 5.03 -9.62 12.91
N HIS A 133 5.55 -10.47 12.02
CA HIS A 133 6.30 -11.66 12.42
C HIS A 133 7.57 -11.30 13.20
N LYS A 134 8.28 -10.25 12.77
CA LYS A 134 9.48 -9.78 13.44
C LYS A 134 9.18 -9.28 14.86
N LEU A 135 8.17 -8.43 15.01
CA LEU A 135 7.76 -7.94 16.32
C LEU A 135 7.28 -9.08 17.22
N GLN A 136 6.53 -10.04 16.68
CA GLN A 136 6.10 -11.21 17.45
C GLN A 136 7.27 -12.06 17.93
N ALA A 137 8.29 -12.29 17.09
CA ALA A 137 9.49 -13.02 17.48
C ALA A 137 10.25 -12.29 18.61
N LEU A 138 10.34 -10.95 18.54
CA LEU A 138 10.96 -10.14 19.59
C LEU A 138 10.20 -10.23 20.91
N LEU A 139 8.88 -10.02 20.91
CA LEU A 139 8.06 -10.13 22.12
C LEU A 139 8.15 -11.54 22.75
N GLN A 140 8.18 -12.58 21.91
CA GLN A 140 8.34 -13.96 22.34
C GLN A 140 9.71 -14.22 22.99
N ARG A 141 10.76 -13.55 22.50
CA ARG A 141 12.11 -13.62 23.05
C ARG A 141 12.22 -12.83 24.35
N GLU A 142 11.70 -11.60 24.40
CA GLU A 142 11.65 -10.75 25.59
C GLU A 142 10.93 -11.45 26.75
N SER A 143 9.73 -11.98 26.50
CA SER A 143 8.97 -12.75 27.51
C SER A 143 9.74 -13.97 28.03
N ARG A 144 10.49 -14.68 27.17
CA ARG A 144 11.33 -15.81 27.59
C ARG A 144 12.54 -15.37 28.41
N LEU A 145 13.18 -14.27 28.04
CA LEU A 145 14.29 -13.70 28.81
C LEU A 145 13.83 -13.24 30.19
N GLU A 146 12.66 -12.63 30.30
CA GLU A 146 12.05 -12.27 31.59
C GLU A 146 11.79 -13.52 32.44
N ARG A 147 11.17 -14.56 31.87
CA ARG A 147 10.95 -15.84 32.56
C ARG A 147 12.27 -16.48 33.01
N LEU A 148 13.32 -16.41 32.18
CA LEU A 148 14.66 -16.90 32.50
C LEU A 148 15.26 -16.13 33.67
N GLN A 149 15.18 -14.80 33.67
CA GLN A 149 15.66 -13.96 34.77
C GLN A 149 14.94 -14.28 36.07
N VAL A 150 13.61 -14.45 36.05
CA VAL A 150 12.82 -14.83 37.23
C VAL A 150 13.19 -16.22 37.73
N ALA A 151 13.33 -17.21 36.84
CA ALA A 151 13.72 -18.57 37.19
C ALA A 151 15.14 -18.62 37.80
N THR A 152 16.05 -17.80 37.27
CA THR A 152 17.44 -17.67 37.74
C THR A 152 17.47 -17.04 39.14
N LYS A 153 16.73 -15.95 39.36
CA LYS A 153 16.57 -15.31 40.67
C LYS A 153 15.96 -16.24 41.72
N ARG A 154 15.12 -17.19 41.30
CA ARG A 154 14.44 -18.18 42.17
C ARG A 154 15.21 -19.50 42.33
N GLY A 155 16.38 -19.65 41.71
CA GLY A 155 17.22 -20.85 41.82
C GLY A 155 16.64 -22.13 41.20
N ARG A 156 15.70 -22.02 40.25
CA ARG A 156 15.05 -23.19 39.63
C ARG A 156 15.85 -23.69 38.43
N ALA A 157 16.78 -24.62 38.68
CA ALA A 157 17.71 -25.10 37.66
C ALA A 157 17.02 -25.78 36.46
N ASP A 158 15.94 -26.52 36.68
CA ASP A 158 15.21 -27.21 35.61
C ASP A 158 14.45 -26.23 34.70
N ASP A 159 13.79 -25.22 35.28
CA ASP A 159 13.12 -24.14 34.55
C ASP A 159 14.13 -23.36 33.69
N VAL A 160 15.32 -23.07 34.24
CA VAL A 160 16.41 -22.40 33.51
C VAL A 160 16.86 -23.23 32.31
N ARG A 161 17.06 -24.54 32.48
CA ARG A 161 17.44 -25.44 31.38
C ARG A 161 16.37 -25.49 30.29
N ALA A 162 15.11 -25.65 30.68
CA ALA A 162 13.98 -25.70 29.75
C ALA A 162 13.84 -24.40 28.94
N ILE A 163 13.84 -23.23 29.61
CA ILE A 163 13.71 -21.93 28.94
C ILE A 163 14.91 -21.65 28.02
N THR A 164 16.12 -22.06 28.42
CA THR A 164 17.32 -21.93 27.57
C THR A 164 17.22 -22.77 26.30
N GLN A 165 16.65 -23.98 26.39
CA GLN A 165 16.37 -24.81 25.22
C GLN A 165 15.29 -24.18 24.32
N GLU A 166 14.22 -23.62 24.90
CA GLU A 166 13.20 -22.88 24.14
C GLU A 166 13.81 -21.69 23.37
N LEU A 167 14.70 -20.93 24.00
CA LEU A 167 15.39 -19.80 23.35
C LEU A 167 16.28 -20.27 22.19
N LYS A 168 17.05 -21.34 22.38
CA LYS A 168 17.86 -21.92 21.29
C LYS A 168 17.00 -22.41 20.13
N ALA A 169 15.86 -23.04 20.43
CA ALA A 169 14.92 -23.50 19.41
C ALA A 169 14.31 -22.31 18.63
N LEU A 170 13.96 -21.21 19.31
CA LEU A 170 13.50 -19.99 18.65
C LEU A 170 14.56 -19.37 17.75
N ASP A 171 15.81 -19.25 18.21
CA ASP A 171 16.90 -18.70 17.42
C ASP A 171 17.18 -19.58 16.18
N ALA A 172 17.10 -20.90 16.32
CA ALA A 172 17.21 -21.83 15.20
C ALA A 172 16.05 -21.67 14.20
N GLN A 173 14.80 -21.52 14.67
CA GLN A 173 13.63 -21.28 13.83
C GLN A 173 13.70 -19.92 13.12
N ALA A 174 14.23 -18.88 13.78
CA ALA A 174 14.42 -17.56 13.18
C ALA A 174 15.42 -17.62 12.02
N ASN A 175 16.50 -18.40 12.15
CA ASN A 175 17.50 -18.57 11.10
C ASN A 175 17.00 -19.40 9.90
N GLN A 176 15.98 -20.25 10.09
CA GLN A 176 15.38 -21.06 9.02
C GLN A 176 14.25 -20.33 8.27
N ARG A 177 13.61 -19.33 8.89
CA ARG A 177 12.47 -18.61 8.31
C ARG A 177 12.90 -17.39 7.50
N HIS A 178 13.54 -17.62 6.36
CA HIS A 178 13.79 -16.60 5.33
C HIS A 178 13.27 -17.01 3.95
N THR A 179 12.06 -17.56 3.91
CA THR A 179 11.22 -17.62 2.71
C THR A 179 9.78 -17.59 3.20
N TYR A 180 9.31 -16.42 3.62
CA TYR A 180 7.86 -16.24 3.69
C TYR A 180 7.35 -16.30 2.26
N ASP A 181 6.34 -17.15 2.06
CA ASP A 181 5.65 -17.42 0.81
C ASP A 181 5.25 -16.09 0.15
N ASP A 182 6.13 -15.60 -0.72
CA ASP A 182 6.01 -14.31 -1.40
C ASP A 182 4.94 -14.37 -2.52
N THR A 183 4.36 -15.56 -2.70
CA THR A 183 3.39 -15.94 -3.72
C THR A 183 2.02 -16.23 -3.13
N LEU A 184 1.46 -15.28 -2.38
CA LEU A 184 0.02 -15.09 -2.50
C LEU A 184 -0.19 -14.16 -3.69
N GLU A 185 -0.08 -14.75 -4.89
CA GLU A 185 -0.76 -14.28 -6.10
C GLU A 185 -2.27 -14.30 -5.81
N SER A 186 -2.73 -13.44 -4.91
CA SER A 186 -4.15 -13.31 -4.63
C SER A 186 -4.75 -12.64 -5.85
N CYS A 187 -5.45 -13.44 -6.67
CA CYS A 187 -6.32 -12.94 -7.72
C CYS A 187 -7.11 -11.75 -7.20
N ARG A 188 -7.10 -10.65 -7.97
CA ARG A 188 -7.74 -9.40 -7.56
C ARG A 188 -9.20 -9.67 -7.15
N PRO A 189 -9.63 -9.26 -5.94
CA PRO A 189 -10.99 -9.38 -5.47
C PRO A 189 -12.01 -8.82 -6.46
N ARG A 190 -13.17 -9.48 -6.59
CA ARG A 190 -14.22 -9.08 -7.53
C ARG A 190 -14.82 -7.69 -7.24
N SER A 191 -14.79 -7.23 -5.98
CA SER A 191 -15.24 -5.88 -5.62
C SER A 191 -14.33 -4.76 -6.13
N ILE A 192 -13.03 -5.05 -6.31
CA ILE A 192 -12.07 -4.05 -6.74
C ILE A 192 -12.21 -3.85 -8.25
N ARG A 193 -12.90 -2.77 -8.62
CA ARG A 193 -12.98 -2.32 -10.00
C ARG A 193 -11.72 -1.54 -10.34
N TRP A 194 -10.85 -2.15 -11.14
CA TRP A 194 -9.69 -1.49 -11.71
C TRP A 194 -9.72 -1.64 -13.24
N PRO A 195 -9.45 -0.59 -14.03
CA PRO A 195 -9.70 -0.62 -15.48
C PRO A 195 -8.89 -1.64 -16.25
N SER A 196 -7.74 -2.02 -15.72
CA SER A 196 -6.83 -2.95 -16.37
C SER A 196 -6.72 -4.25 -15.61
N PRO A 197 -6.64 -5.41 -16.28
CA PRO A 197 -6.44 -6.69 -15.60
C PRO A 197 -5.09 -6.72 -14.88
N PRO A 198 -4.90 -7.63 -13.90
CA PRO A 198 -3.58 -7.90 -13.33
C PRO A 198 -2.57 -8.12 -14.45
N SER A 199 -1.44 -7.42 -14.38
CA SER A 199 -0.44 -7.44 -15.44
C SER A 199 0.93 -7.07 -14.90
N ALA A 200 1.98 -7.53 -15.58
CA ALA A 200 3.34 -7.14 -15.25
C ALA A 200 3.62 -5.65 -15.48
N HIS A 201 2.80 -4.93 -16.25
CA HIS A 201 3.00 -3.49 -16.49
C HIS A 201 2.95 -2.68 -15.19
N ARG A 202 3.99 -1.87 -14.93
CA ARG A 202 3.98 -0.96 -13.79
C ARG A 202 3.05 0.22 -14.04
N THR A 203 2.31 0.60 -13.00
CA THR A 203 1.51 1.81 -12.99
C THR A 203 2.32 2.95 -12.36
N VAL A 204 2.26 4.13 -12.97
CA VAL A 204 2.87 5.37 -12.49
C VAL A 204 1.79 6.26 -11.88
N PHE A 205 2.07 6.81 -10.71
CA PHE A 205 1.28 7.86 -10.08
C PHE A 205 2.13 9.13 -10.01
N CYS A 206 1.57 10.23 -10.51
CA CYS A 206 2.25 11.52 -10.59
C CYS A 206 1.73 12.55 -9.56
N SER A 207 0.61 12.25 -8.90
CA SER A 207 -0.06 13.17 -7.97
C SER A 207 -0.14 12.59 -6.56
N LEU A 208 0.54 13.23 -5.61
CA LEU A 208 0.54 12.83 -4.20
C LEU A 208 -0.87 12.93 -3.58
N SER A 209 -1.59 14.01 -3.88
CA SER A 209 -2.93 14.26 -3.33
C SER A 209 -4.00 13.32 -3.90
N GLN A 210 -3.89 12.95 -5.17
CA GLN A 210 -4.79 11.96 -5.79
C GLN A 210 -4.50 10.56 -5.26
N LEU A 211 -3.22 10.23 -5.07
CA LEU A 211 -2.81 8.96 -4.50
C LEU A 211 -3.32 8.82 -3.05
N GLU A 212 -3.16 9.83 -2.20
CA GLU A 212 -3.63 9.76 -0.80
C GLU A 212 -5.15 9.53 -0.68
N ARG A 213 -5.94 10.14 -1.56
CA ARG A 213 -7.40 9.95 -1.52
C ARG A 213 -7.84 8.54 -1.90
N ASN A 214 -7.05 7.86 -2.73
CA ASN A 214 -7.48 6.65 -3.43
C ASN A 214 -6.62 5.41 -3.15
N TYR A 215 -5.47 5.52 -2.47
CA TYR A 215 -4.50 4.42 -2.37
C TYR A 215 -5.07 3.12 -1.81
N GLU A 216 -6.06 3.20 -0.92
CA GLU A 216 -6.72 2.03 -0.35
C GLU A 216 -7.64 1.29 -1.33
N LYS A 217 -8.16 1.99 -2.34
CA LYS A 217 -8.94 1.40 -3.43
C LYS A 217 -8.06 0.81 -4.53
N ILE A 218 -6.76 1.15 -4.54
CA ILE A 218 -5.82 0.66 -5.53
C ILE A 218 -5.52 -0.82 -5.20
N PRO A 219 -5.67 -1.74 -6.17
CA PRO A 219 -5.32 -3.14 -5.98
C PRO A 219 -3.88 -3.32 -5.48
N ARG A 220 -3.64 -4.34 -4.63
CA ARG A 220 -2.32 -4.64 -4.07
C ARG A 220 -1.30 -4.91 -5.17
N ASP A 221 -1.68 -5.68 -6.19
CA ASP A 221 -0.84 -6.02 -7.33
C ASP A 221 -0.36 -4.77 -8.10
N VAL A 222 -1.20 -3.74 -8.16
CA VAL A 222 -0.85 -2.46 -8.79
C VAL A 222 -0.01 -1.60 -7.86
N LEU A 223 -0.48 -1.40 -6.62
CA LEU A 223 0.14 -0.47 -5.68
C LEU A 223 1.54 -0.93 -5.29
N GLU A 224 1.81 -2.22 -5.09
CA GLU A 224 3.11 -2.73 -4.67
C GLU A 224 4.20 -2.55 -5.73
N GLN A 225 3.87 -2.69 -7.01
CA GLN A 225 4.83 -2.52 -8.11
C GLN A 225 4.85 -1.11 -8.69
N ALA A 226 3.92 -0.24 -8.29
CA ALA A 226 3.81 1.12 -8.82
C ALA A 226 5.05 1.99 -8.59
N LEU A 227 5.33 2.86 -9.56
CA LEU A 227 6.32 3.93 -9.47
C LEU A 227 5.62 5.23 -9.08
N LEU A 228 6.17 5.93 -8.10
CA LEU A 228 5.66 7.23 -7.64
C LEU A 228 6.62 8.31 -8.11
N ILE A 229 6.18 9.18 -9.02
CA ILE A 229 6.99 10.29 -9.54
C ILE A 229 6.30 11.58 -9.14
N LEU A 230 6.72 12.18 -8.03
CA LEU A 230 5.90 13.15 -7.30
C LEU A 230 6.48 14.57 -7.41
N ASP A 231 5.63 15.54 -7.74
CA ASP A 231 5.96 16.97 -7.64
C ASP A 231 5.80 17.46 -6.21
N ALA A 232 6.66 16.99 -5.33
CA ALA A 232 6.70 17.40 -3.94
C ALA A 232 8.13 17.34 -3.42
N ASP A 233 8.41 18.19 -2.45
CA ASP A 233 9.62 18.06 -1.64
C ASP A 233 9.35 17.04 -0.54
N ARG A 234 10.23 16.06 -0.44
CA ARG A 234 10.25 15.07 0.64
C ARG A 234 10.17 15.74 2.02
N SER A 235 10.88 16.86 2.21
CA SER A 235 10.93 17.57 3.48
C SER A 235 9.53 18.04 3.91
N TRP A 236 8.72 18.55 2.97
CA TRP A 236 7.37 19.04 3.27
C TRP A 236 6.40 17.91 3.63
N VAL A 237 6.61 16.71 3.09
CA VAL A 237 5.74 15.57 3.36
C VAL A 237 5.98 14.98 4.75
N PHE A 238 7.23 14.96 5.22
CA PHE A 238 7.60 14.25 6.45
C PHE A 238 7.95 15.15 7.64
N GLN A 239 8.22 16.45 7.42
CA GLN A 239 8.58 17.32 8.53
C GLN A 239 7.37 17.62 9.44
N PRO A 240 7.60 17.71 10.76
CA PRO A 240 6.57 18.15 11.68
C PRO A 240 6.17 19.60 11.35
N HIS A 241 4.88 19.82 11.15
CA HIS A 241 4.35 21.14 10.83
C HIS A 241 4.18 22.01 12.08
N ASN A 242 4.64 23.26 12.00
CA ASN A 242 4.49 24.25 13.07
C ASN A 242 3.04 24.72 13.22
N THR A 243 2.68 25.27 14.38
CA THR A 243 1.31 25.74 14.68
C THR A 243 0.78 26.75 13.65
N LEU A 244 1.64 27.63 13.14
CA LEU A 244 1.30 28.60 12.09
C LEU A 244 1.01 27.92 10.74
N GLN A 245 1.77 26.87 10.39
CA GLN A 245 1.53 26.09 9.18
C GLN A 245 0.21 25.33 9.30
N LYS A 246 -0.10 24.79 10.48
CA LYS A 246 -1.38 24.14 10.78
C LYS A 246 -2.60 25.06 10.63
N ALA A 247 -2.42 26.36 10.87
CA ALA A 247 -3.46 27.37 10.72
C ALA A 247 -3.63 27.87 9.27
N SER A 248 -2.68 27.54 8.37
CA SER A 248 -2.78 27.93 6.96
C SER A 248 -3.88 27.14 6.25
N PHE A 249 -4.54 27.75 5.27
CA PHE A 249 -5.54 27.10 4.42
C PHE A 249 -4.98 25.87 3.70
N ASP A 250 -3.71 25.93 3.33
CA ASP A 250 -3.04 24.88 2.56
C ASP A 250 -2.64 23.67 3.41
N TYR A 251 -2.77 23.74 4.74
CA TYR A 251 -2.40 22.66 5.64
C TYR A 251 -3.11 21.35 5.34
N LYS A 252 -4.36 21.40 4.88
CA LYS A 252 -5.12 20.21 4.49
C LYS A 252 -4.44 19.42 3.36
N TYR A 253 -3.66 20.08 2.53
CA TYR A 253 -2.90 19.46 1.44
C TYR A 253 -1.51 18.97 1.86
N MET A 254 -1.09 19.27 3.10
CA MET A 254 0.18 18.85 3.70
C MET A 254 -0.02 17.78 4.79
N ALA A 255 -1.19 17.72 5.41
CA ALA A 255 -1.50 16.81 6.50
C ALA A 255 -1.87 15.42 6.00
N PHE A 256 -0.86 14.59 5.75
CA PHE A 256 -1.06 13.20 5.33
C PHE A 256 -1.27 12.23 6.49
N ALA A 257 -2.08 11.20 6.27
CA ALA A 257 -2.25 10.12 7.24
C ALA A 257 -0.92 9.39 7.50
N LYS A 258 -0.67 9.00 8.75
CA LYS A 258 0.58 8.33 9.15
C LYS A 258 0.82 7.02 8.40
N ASP A 259 -0.23 6.25 8.14
CA ASP A 259 -0.11 5.00 7.37
C ASP A 259 0.27 5.27 5.90
N PHE A 260 -0.28 6.34 5.31
CA PHE A 260 0.09 6.77 3.96
C PHE A 260 1.56 7.24 3.88
N MET A 261 2.02 8.03 4.85
CA MET A 261 3.43 8.41 4.94
C MET A 261 4.34 7.18 5.07
N ASN A 262 3.95 6.17 5.85
CA ASN A 262 4.72 4.94 5.97
C ASN A 262 4.74 4.12 4.67
N LEU A 263 3.66 4.11 3.90
CA LEU A 263 3.64 3.54 2.54
C LEU A 263 4.69 4.23 1.66
N LEU A 264 4.78 5.56 1.69
CA LEU A 264 5.77 6.32 0.92
C LEU A 264 7.19 5.98 1.36
N VAL A 265 7.46 5.87 2.66
CA VAL A 265 8.78 5.47 3.17
C VAL A 265 9.13 4.05 2.71
N PHE A 266 8.18 3.11 2.79
CA PHE A 266 8.38 1.75 2.30
C PHE A 266 8.73 1.73 0.80
N LYS A 267 8.01 2.53 0.00
CA LYS A 267 8.26 2.69 -1.43
C LYS A 267 9.61 3.35 -1.72
N GLU A 268 10.01 4.32 -0.91
CA GLU A 268 11.31 5.00 -1.01
C GLU A 268 12.46 4.03 -0.71
N GLU A 269 12.33 3.23 0.35
CA GLU A 269 13.28 2.14 0.69
C GLU A 269 13.38 1.10 -0.45
N ALA A 270 12.27 0.83 -1.14
CA ALA A 270 12.22 -0.05 -2.31
C ALA A 270 12.73 0.60 -3.61
N ARG A 271 13.17 1.88 -3.58
CA ARG A 271 13.58 2.68 -4.75
C ARG A 271 12.50 2.81 -5.82
N LEU A 272 11.23 2.94 -5.39
CA LEU A 272 10.08 3.12 -6.27
C LEU A 272 9.47 4.54 -6.19
N VAL A 273 10.13 5.47 -5.50
CA VAL A 273 9.71 6.87 -5.37
C VAL A 273 10.78 7.78 -5.92
N PHE A 274 10.37 8.75 -6.71
CA PHE A 274 11.17 9.86 -7.16
C PHE A 274 10.52 11.17 -6.75
N TRP A 275 11.24 11.98 -5.98
CA TRP A 275 10.84 13.33 -5.58
C TRP A 275 11.41 14.33 -6.58
N PHE A 276 10.54 15.06 -7.28
CA PHE A 276 11.00 16.03 -8.29
C PHE A 276 11.54 17.32 -7.65
N GLN A 277 10.98 17.74 -6.52
CA GLN A 277 11.49 18.89 -5.76
C GLN A 277 12.45 18.41 -4.66
N PRO A 278 13.44 19.23 -4.26
CA PRO A 278 13.65 20.63 -4.66
C PRO A 278 14.43 20.84 -5.96
N GLU A 279 15.13 19.82 -6.47
CA GLU A 279 16.12 19.98 -7.54
C GLU A 279 15.51 20.28 -8.92
N LYS A 280 14.26 19.85 -9.15
CA LYS A 280 13.52 20.00 -10.42
C LYS A 280 14.34 19.53 -11.62
N ASN A 281 14.87 18.31 -11.50
CA ASN A 281 15.86 17.77 -12.43
C ASN A 281 15.33 16.57 -13.23
N TYR A 282 15.03 16.82 -14.51
CA TYR A 282 14.59 15.78 -15.45
C TYR A 282 15.68 14.77 -15.81
N GLN A 283 16.96 15.12 -15.70
CA GLN A 283 18.05 14.15 -15.90
C GLN A 283 18.10 13.16 -14.73
N ALA A 284 17.88 13.62 -13.50
CA ALA A 284 17.76 12.74 -12.34
C ALA A 284 16.56 11.80 -12.46
N LEU A 285 15.42 12.29 -12.97
CA LEU A 285 14.26 11.44 -13.27
C LEU A 285 14.59 10.37 -14.32
N SER A 286 15.32 10.74 -15.38
CA SER A 286 15.80 9.80 -16.40
C SER A 286 16.73 8.74 -15.81
N ALA A 287 17.65 9.13 -14.92
CA ALA A 287 18.55 8.23 -14.21
C ALA A 287 17.79 7.27 -13.28
N PHE A 288 16.78 7.76 -12.56
CA PHE A 288 15.91 6.94 -11.72
C PHE A 288 15.23 5.83 -12.53
N LEU A 289 14.65 6.15 -13.68
CA LEU A 289 14.00 5.17 -14.56
C LEU A 289 14.99 4.12 -15.06
N THR A 290 16.15 4.55 -15.57
CA THR A 290 17.20 3.65 -16.09
C THR A 290 17.85 2.79 -15.02
N SER A 291 17.71 3.12 -13.74
CA SER A 291 18.13 2.26 -12.63
C SER A 291 17.10 1.17 -12.28
N THR A 292 15.86 1.31 -12.77
CA THR A 292 14.74 0.43 -12.44
C THR A 292 14.49 -0.57 -13.57
N VAL A 293 14.36 -1.85 -13.23
CA VAL A 293 14.05 -2.92 -14.19
C VAL A 293 12.56 -2.91 -14.56
N ASP A 294 12.28 -2.90 -15.86
CA ASP A 294 10.96 -3.13 -16.42
C ASP A 294 10.60 -4.62 -16.30
N PRO A 295 9.57 -4.98 -15.52
CA PRO A 295 9.14 -6.36 -15.36
C PRO A 295 8.61 -7.00 -16.65
N VAL A 296 8.18 -6.22 -17.66
CA VAL A 296 7.67 -6.75 -18.93
C VAL A 296 8.81 -7.17 -19.85
N THR A 297 9.86 -6.36 -19.92
CA THR A 297 10.99 -6.60 -20.84
C THR A 297 12.19 -7.26 -20.18
N GLY A 298 12.25 -7.27 -18.84
CA GLY A 298 13.38 -7.76 -18.05
C GLY A 298 14.63 -6.87 -18.14
N LYS A 299 14.54 -5.72 -18.82
CA LYS A 299 15.64 -4.75 -19.01
C LYS A 299 15.32 -3.45 -18.26
N PRO A 300 16.32 -2.62 -17.94
CA PRO A 300 16.05 -1.30 -17.39
C PRO A 300 15.19 -0.45 -18.32
N TYR A 301 14.39 0.46 -17.76
CA TYR A 301 13.62 1.40 -18.57
C TYR A 301 14.53 2.30 -19.42
N LEU A 302 14.00 2.76 -20.54
CA LEU A 302 14.68 3.67 -21.45
C LEU A 302 14.76 5.09 -20.85
N PRO A 303 15.84 5.83 -21.12
CA PRO A 303 16.00 7.20 -20.65
C PRO A 303 14.96 8.13 -21.27
N LEU A 304 14.62 9.19 -20.54
CA LEU A 304 13.74 10.24 -21.04
C LEU A 304 14.45 11.10 -22.09
N THR A 305 13.67 11.59 -23.05
CA THR A 305 14.10 12.66 -23.94
C THR A 305 14.03 13.98 -23.19
N VAL A 306 15.16 14.44 -22.64
CA VAL A 306 15.23 15.67 -21.82
C VAL A 306 15.60 16.91 -22.65
N GLU A 307 16.18 16.72 -23.84
CA GLU A 307 16.57 17.82 -24.72
C GLU A 307 15.35 18.41 -25.46
N PRO A 308 15.00 19.70 -25.24
CA PRO A 308 13.83 20.30 -25.87
C PRO A 308 13.89 20.32 -27.40
N ASN A 309 15.10 20.47 -27.97
CA ASN A 309 15.30 20.48 -29.42
C ASN A 309 14.89 19.16 -30.07
N ARG A 310 15.09 18.02 -29.40
CA ARG A 310 14.65 16.71 -29.92
C ARG A 310 13.14 16.65 -30.03
N TRP A 311 12.40 17.19 -29.06
CA TRP A 311 10.95 17.27 -29.13
C TRP A 311 10.48 18.15 -30.29
N LEU A 312 11.12 19.31 -30.51
CA LEU A 312 10.78 20.18 -31.65
C LEU A 312 10.98 19.49 -33.01
N THR A 313 12.02 18.65 -33.15
CA THR A 313 12.22 17.87 -34.39
C THR A 313 11.12 16.82 -34.63
N MET A 314 10.48 16.31 -33.57
CA MET A 314 9.32 15.41 -33.68
C MET A 314 8.04 16.13 -34.12
N GLY A 315 8.01 17.47 -34.00
CA GLY A 315 6.87 18.32 -34.31
C GLY A 315 6.86 18.94 -35.70
N GLY A 316 7.73 18.52 -36.62
CA GLY A 316 7.91 19.11 -37.95
C GLY A 316 6.64 19.18 -38.84
N GLN A 317 6.79 19.63 -40.10
CA GLN A 317 5.69 20.03 -41.00
C GLN A 317 4.52 19.03 -41.19
N ASP A 318 4.73 17.72 -40.93
CA ASP A 318 3.72 16.64 -40.97
C ASP A 318 3.53 15.90 -39.63
N GLY A 319 4.12 16.44 -38.55
CA GLY A 319 4.40 15.76 -37.30
C GLY A 319 3.30 15.85 -36.25
N TRP A 320 3.67 15.51 -35.01
CA TRP A 320 2.82 15.36 -33.82
C TRP A 320 1.67 16.39 -33.71
N GLU A 321 1.96 17.69 -33.89
CA GLU A 321 1.00 18.81 -33.80
C GLU A 321 0.24 19.12 -35.12
N GLY A 322 0.57 18.47 -36.24
CA GLY A 322 0.03 18.77 -37.57
C GLY A 322 -1.44 18.33 -37.76
N LYS A 323 -2.19 19.07 -38.60
CA LYS A 323 -3.51 18.64 -39.11
C LYS A 323 -3.34 17.46 -40.08
N VAL A 324 -4.35 16.59 -40.18
CA VAL A 324 -4.40 15.55 -41.21
C VAL A 324 -4.21 16.20 -42.58
N ARG A 325 -3.27 15.71 -43.39
CA ARG A 325 -3.05 16.21 -44.75
C ARG A 325 -4.38 16.20 -45.52
N ARG A 326 -4.66 17.24 -46.30
CA ARG A 326 -5.83 17.29 -47.21
C ARG A 326 -5.88 16.12 -48.20
N ASP A 327 -4.72 15.50 -48.47
CA ASP A 327 -4.54 14.38 -49.41
C ASP A 327 -4.77 12.98 -48.78
N GLY A 328 -5.25 12.88 -47.53
CA GLY A 328 -5.59 11.60 -46.90
C GLY A 328 -4.43 10.66 -46.55
N ARG A 329 -3.17 11.04 -46.83
CA ARG A 329 -1.97 10.28 -46.45
C ARG A 329 -1.73 10.35 -44.93
N ARG A 330 -1.42 9.20 -44.31
CA ARG A 330 -1.20 9.06 -42.85
C ARG A 330 -0.02 9.92 -42.37
N LYS A 331 -0.10 10.44 -41.13
CA LYS A 331 1.01 11.12 -40.43
C LYS A 331 2.25 10.21 -40.42
N THR A 332 3.41 10.77 -40.74
CA THR A 332 4.69 10.04 -40.85
C THR A 332 5.39 9.87 -39.50
N THR A 333 4.90 10.51 -38.44
CA THR A 333 5.48 10.42 -37.10
C THR A 333 5.25 9.03 -36.50
N ARG A 334 6.36 8.37 -36.13
CA ARG A 334 6.35 7.08 -35.39
C ARG A 334 5.77 7.20 -33.98
N ALA A 335 5.69 8.41 -33.44
CA ALA A 335 5.29 8.72 -32.09
C ALA A 335 3.92 9.41 -32.10
N ILE A 336 2.91 8.74 -31.57
CA ILE A 336 1.53 9.23 -31.50
C ILE A 336 1.30 9.79 -30.10
N PRO A 337 0.81 11.04 -29.95
CA PRO A 337 0.48 11.61 -28.64
C PRO A 337 -0.57 10.78 -27.90
N ILE A 338 -0.38 10.63 -26.58
CA ILE A 338 -1.31 9.90 -25.70
C ILE A 338 -2.01 10.85 -24.73
N PHE A 339 -1.26 11.72 -24.06
CA PHE A 339 -1.71 12.62 -23.00
C PHE A 339 -1.73 14.10 -23.41
N THR A 340 -0.83 14.52 -24.31
CA THR A 340 -0.86 15.89 -24.83
C THR A 340 -0.55 15.97 -26.32
N PRO A 341 -1.42 16.62 -27.12
CA PRO A 341 -1.13 16.85 -28.53
C PRO A 341 -0.11 17.97 -28.74
N SER A 342 0.33 18.69 -27.70
CA SER A 342 1.25 19.83 -27.83
C SER A 342 2.67 19.49 -27.39
N ILE A 343 3.59 19.50 -28.36
CA ILE A 343 5.03 19.49 -28.13
C ILE A 343 5.47 20.76 -27.43
N GLN A 344 4.91 21.92 -27.76
CA GLN A 344 5.27 23.18 -27.10
C GLN A 344 5.04 23.12 -25.59
N ARG A 345 4.01 22.42 -25.14
CA ARG A 345 3.77 22.16 -23.71
C ARG A 345 4.91 21.38 -23.06
N ILE A 346 5.41 20.34 -23.74
CA ILE A 346 6.54 19.52 -23.26
C ILE A 346 7.83 20.34 -23.24
N VAL A 347 8.10 21.08 -24.31
CA VAL A 347 9.28 21.95 -24.45
C VAL A 347 9.29 23.03 -23.37
N THR A 348 8.17 23.72 -23.17
CA THR A 348 8.03 24.74 -22.13
C THR A 348 8.23 24.13 -20.75
N ASN A 349 7.64 22.96 -20.49
CA ASN A 349 7.77 22.25 -19.22
C ASN A 349 9.23 21.85 -18.90
N LEU A 350 10.00 21.42 -19.91
CA LEU A 350 11.42 21.13 -19.78
C LEU A 350 12.25 22.39 -19.52
N GLN A 351 11.97 23.47 -20.26
CA GLN A 351 12.71 24.74 -20.15
C GLN A 351 12.46 25.46 -18.83
N SER A 352 11.19 25.49 -18.37
CA SER A 352 10.80 26.11 -17.10
C SER A 352 11.12 25.24 -15.88
N LYS A 353 11.49 23.97 -16.10
CA LYS A 353 11.62 22.93 -15.06
C LYS A 353 10.34 22.81 -14.21
N SER A 354 9.17 23.06 -14.78
CA SER A 354 7.89 22.79 -14.14
C SER A 354 7.61 21.29 -14.12
N PHE A 355 6.59 20.86 -13.36
CA PHE A 355 6.08 19.49 -13.37
C PHE A 355 4.62 19.48 -13.83
N ASP A 356 4.42 19.75 -15.12
CA ASP A 356 3.10 19.58 -15.72
C ASP A 356 2.83 18.08 -15.92
N VAL A 357 1.91 17.54 -15.11
CA VAL A 357 1.57 16.11 -15.09
C VAL A 357 1.31 15.55 -16.49
N LEU A 358 0.61 16.28 -17.38
CA LEU A 358 0.31 15.78 -18.72
C LEU A 358 1.56 15.72 -19.60
N ALA A 359 2.45 16.71 -19.49
CA ALA A 359 3.72 16.69 -20.21
C ALA A 359 4.64 15.57 -19.69
N VAL A 360 4.72 15.38 -18.37
CA VAL A 360 5.53 14.33 -17.73
C VAL A 360 5.03 12.94 -18.13
N LYS A 361 3.71 12.70 -18.09
CA LYS A 361 3.11 11.44 -18.53
C LYS A 361 3.41 11.15 -20.00
N GLU A 362 3.30 12.15 -20.86
CA GLU A 362 3.66 12.02 -22.27
C GLU A 362 5.13 11.64 -22.44
N MET A 363 6.04 12.34 -21.78
CA MET A 363 7.48 12.02 -21.83
C MET A 363 7.76 10.58 -21.39
N LEU A 364 7.12 10.13 -20.30
CA LEU A 364 7.25 8.77 -19.79
C LEU A 364 6.72 7.73 -20.78
N ALA A 365 5.54 7.96 -21.35
CA ALA A 365 4.89 7.02 -22.25
C ALA A 365 5.62 6.88 -23.59
N GLN A 366 6.17 7.98 -24.13
CA GLN A 366 6.96 7.96 -25.35
C GLN A 366 8.31 7.25 -25.16
N ALA A 367 8.94 7.40 -23.99
CA ALA A 367 10.17 6.69 -23.68
C ALA A 367 9.90 5.20 -23.39
N ASN A 368 8.82 4.90 -22.67
CA ASN A 368 8.53 3.57 -22.14
C ASN A 368 7.03 3.23 -22.30
N SER A 369 6.69 2.60 -23.41
CA SER A 369 5.29 2.22 -23.74
C SER A 369 4.71 1.11 -22.85
N THR A 370 5.54 0.44 -22.06
CA THR A 370 5.12 -0.57 -21.08
C THR A 370 4.55 0.05 -19.80
N LEU A 371 4.77 1.35 -19.56
CA LEU A 371 4.21 2.05 -18.40
C LEU A 371 2.71 2.33 -18.57
N ARG A 372 1.98 2.18 -17.47
CA ARG A 372 0.57 2.60 -17.35
C ARG A 372 0.47 3.77 -16.38
N PHE A 373 -0.64 4.50 -16.41
CA PHE A 373 -0.83 5.71 -15.59
C PHE A 373 -2.11 5.58 -14.79
N GLY A 374 -1.97 5.66 -13.46
CA GLY A 374 -3.07 5.40 -12.52
C GLY A 374 -3.98 6.61 -12.29
N ASP A 375 -3.47 7.81 -12.55
CA ASP A 375 -4.19 9.07 -12.31
C ASP A 375 -5.33 9.32 -13.32
N ASP A 376 -5.35 8.61 -14.46
CA ASP A 376 -6.39 8.73 -15.51
C ASP A 376 -7.55 7.75 -15.31
N VAL A 377 -7.46 6.90 -14.28
CA VAL A 377 -8.59 6.09 -13.86
C VAL A 377 -9.57 7.04 -13.19
N GLY A 378 -10.68 7.35 -13.88
CA GLY A 378 -11.86 7.96 -13.28
C GLY A 378 -12.39 7.04 -12.19
N MET A 379 -11.78 7.12 -10.99
CA MET A 379 -12.24 6.43 -9.79
C MET A 379 -13.35 7.27 -9.17
N SER A 380 -14.48 7.32 -9.89
CA SER A 380 -15.77 7.79 -9.36
C SER A 380 -16.26 6.84 -8.27
#